data_AF-A0A7L5DRT0-F1
#
_entry.id   AF-A0A7L5DRT0-F1
#
_cell.length_a   1.000
_cell.length_b   1.000
_cell.length_c   1.000
_cell.angle_alpha   90.00
_cell.angle_beta   90.00
_cell.angle_gamma   90.00
#
_symmetry.space_group_name_H-M   'P 1'
#
loop_
_entity.id
_entity.type
_entity.pdbx_description
1 polymer ?
#
loop_
_entity_poly.entity_id
_entity_poly.type
_entity_poly.pdbx_seq_one_letter_code
_entity_poly.pdbx_strand_id
1 'polypeptide(L)'
;MSQKTASYESMKAEHAWMVVSDQLQQRNNVLGRCIAHLERFPAETRMAGRLMVLRYHLKMSLRQLTQSVHTTPRATDDAQILARQWQHVHQLFFLLRQIDAEFNRATDDSATLRTWLTTQNSRVYRSALIHLN
;
A
#
# COMPACT_ATOMS: atom_id res chain seq x y z
N MET A 1 33.08 19.52 -0.59
CA MET A 1 31.91 18.62 -0.57
C MET A 1 30.83 19.25 -1.44
N SER A 2 30.65 18.78 -2.67
CA SER A 2 29.60 19.32 -3.55
C SER A 2 28.26 18.75 -3.09
N GLN A 3 27.35 19.62 -2.61
CA GLN A 3 25.95 19.26 -2.42
C GLN A 3 25.41 18.86 -3.80
N LYS A 4 25.23 17.55 -4.02
CA LYS A 4 24.50 17.06 -5.19
C LYS A 4 23.08 17.59 -5.10
N THR A 5 22.75 18.60 -5.91
CA THR A 5 21.39 19.11 -6.06
C THR A 5 20.55 17.98 -6.64
N ALA A 6 19.54 17.51 -5.89
CA ALA A 6 18.64 16.48 -6.39
C ALA A 6 17.92 17.02 -7.64
N SER A 7 17.84 16.21 -8.71
CA SER A 7 17.09 16.61 -9.90
C SER A 7 15.60 16.72 -9.55
N TYR A 8 14.89 17.63 -10.23
CA TYR A 8 13.45 17.81 -10.07
C TYR A 8 12.67 16.49 -10.24
N GLU A 9 13.09 15.65 -11.18
CA GLU A 9 12.49 14.34 -11.41
C GLU A 9 12.77 13.34 -10.27
N SER A 10 13.95 13.40 -9.65
CA SER A 10 14.23 12.60 -8.46
C SER A 10 13.35 13.02 -7.28
N MET A 11 13.10 14.32 -7.12
CA MET A 11 12.19 14.83 -6.07
C MET A 11 10.74 14.38 -6.30
N LYS A 12 10.28 14.35 -7.56
CA LYS A 12 8.96 13.79 -7.89
C LYS A 12 8.84 12.32 -7.55
N ALA A 13 9.86 11.52 -7.89
CA ALA A 13 9.87 10.09 -7.59
C ALA A 13 9.85 9.82 -6.08
N GLU A 14 10.59 10.62 -5.30
CA GLU A 14 10.57 10.56 -3.83
C GLU A 14 9.20 10.94 -3.25
N HIS A 15 8.58 12.02 -3.73
CA HIS A 15 7.24 12.40 -3.32
C HIS A 15 6.21 11.31 -3.65
N ALA A 16 6.28 10.73 -4.85
CA ALA A 16 5.41 9.64 -5.26
C ALA A 16 5.60 8.38 -4.38
N TRP A 17 6.85 8.03 -4.07
CA TRP A 17 7.15 6.96 -3.11
C TRP A 17 6.44 7.22 -1.78
N MET A 18 6.63 8.41 -1.20
CA MET A 18 6.08 8.78 0.10
C MET A 18 4.55 8.63 0.12
N VAL A 19 3.87 9.16 -0.88
CA VAL A 19 2.40 9.09 -1.01
C VAL A 19 1.92 7.64 -1.10
N VAL A 20 2.51 6.84 -1.99
CA VAL A 20 2.07 5.45 -2.18
C VAL A 20 2.36 4.60 -0.93
N SER A 21 3.47 4.86 -0.25
CA SER A 21 3.81 4.18 1.01
C SER A 21 2.84 4.49 2.13
N ASP A 22 2.43 5.76 2.27
CA ASP A 22 1.41 6.16 3.25
C ASP A 22 0.07 5.48 2.96
N GLN A 23 -0.35 5.43 1.70
CA GLN A 23 -1.57 4.73 1.29
C GLN A 23 -1.53 3.24 1.62
N LEU A 24 -0.41 2.56 1.36
CA LEU A 24 -0.19 1.15 1.72
C LEU A 24 -0.26 0.95 3.25
N GLN A 25 0.33 1.85 4.03
CA GLN A 25 0.26 1.81 5.49
C GLN A 25 -1.19 2.03 5.99
N GLN A 26 -1.92 2.95 5.38
CA GLN A 26 -3.34 3.16 5.66
C GLN A 26 -4.14 1.88 5.40
N ARG A 27 -3.88 1.15 4.30
CA ARG A 27 -4.55 -0.13 4.01
C ARG A 27 -4.20 -1.21 5.01
N ASN A 28 -2.93 -1.33 5.42
CA ASN A 28 -2.52 -2.24 6.48
C ASN A 28 -3.26 -1.98 7.80
N ASN A 29 -3.46 -0.70 8.15
CA ASN A 29 -4.20 -0.30 9.35
C ASN A 29 -5.70 -0.64 9.23
N VAL A 30 -6.32 -0.35 8.07
CA VAL A 30 -7.72 -0.70 7.80
C VAL A 30 -7.92 -2.21 7.92
N LEU A 31 -7.09 -3.00 7.25
CA LEU A 31 -7.12 -4.46 7.33
C LEU A 31 -7.05 -4.95 8.78
N GLY A 32 -6.12 -4.40 9.57
CA GLY A 32 -5.99 -4.72 10.99
C GLY A 32 -7.28 -4.48 11.78
N ARG A 33 -7.95 -3.33 11.56
CA ARG A 33 -9.22 -3.02 12.24
C ARG A 33 -10.38 -3.91 11.75
N CYS A 34 -10.43 -4.23 10.46
CA CYS A 34 -11.44 -5.14 9.91
C CYS A 34 -11.32 -6.54 10.54
N ILE A 35 -10.10 -7.09 10.60
CA ILE A 35 -9.82 -8.39 11.22
C ILE A 35 -10.29 -8.40 12.67
N ALA A 36 -9.85 -7.41 13.47
CA ALA A 36 -10.22 -7.32 14.88
C ALA A 36 -11.73 -7.12 15.12
N HIS A 37 -12.45 -6.56 14.14
CA HIS A 37 -13.90 -6.50 14.17
C HIS A 37 -14.54 -7.85 13.87
N LEU A 38 -14.13 -8.52 12.79
CA LEU A 38 -14.69 -9.79 12.34
C LEU A 38 -14.40 -10.94 13.31
N GLU A 39 -13.26 -10.92 14.01
CA GLU A 39 -12.91 -11.92 15.04
C GLU A 39 -13.93 -12.00 16.20
N ARG A 40 -14.80 -11.00 16.35
CA ARG A 40 -15.89 -10.99 17.34
C ARG A 40 -17.10 -11.82 16.91
N PHE A 41 -17.15 -12.25 15.65
CA PHE A 41 -18.27 -12.98 15.06
C PHE A 41 -17.80 -14.36 14.56
N PRO A 42 -18.20 -15.46 15.23
CA PRO A 42 -17.81 -16.81 14.81
C PRO A 42 -18.19 -17.16 13.36
N ALA A 43 -19.28 -16.57 12.84
CA ALA A 43 -19.71 -16.76 11.46
C ALA A 43 -18.73 -16.14 10.43
N GLU A 44 -17.91 -15.17 10.84
CA GLU A 44 -16.99 -14.43 9.97
C GLU A 44 -15.54 -14.93 10.05
N THR A 45 -15.26 -16.03 10.78
CA THR A 45 -13.90 -16.56 10.96
C THR A 45 -13.17 -16.77 9.62
N ARG A 46 -13.87 -17.27 8.60
CA ARG A 46 -13.30 -17.46 7.25
C ARG A 46 -12.89 -16.13 6.60
N MET A 47 -13.72 -15.10 6.73
CA MET A 47 -13.43 -13.78 6.17
C MET A 47 -12.29 -13.10 6.93
N ALA A 48 -12.29 -13.18 8.27
CA ALA A 48 -11.18 -12.71 9.10
C ALA A 48 -9.85 -13.35 8.67
N GLY A 49 -9.84 -14.68 8.48
CA GLY A 49 -8.67 -15.41 7.99
C GLY A 49 -8.21 -14.94 6.60
N ARG A 50 -9.13 -14.71 5.65
CA ARG A 50 -8.80 -14.16 4.33
C ARG A 50 -8.12 -12.80 4.44
N LEU A 51 -8.64 -11.89 5.28
CA LEU A 51 -8.05 -10.58 5.50
C LEU A 51 -6.69 -10.65 6.20
N MET A 52 -6.49 -11.61 7.12
CA MET A 52 -5.18 -11.86 7.74
C MET A 52 -4.13 -12.26 6.71
N VAL A 53 -4.48 -13.16 5.79
CA VAL A 53 -3.60 -13.58 4.68
C VAL A 53 -3.28 -12.39 3.78
N LEU A 54 -4.29 -11.59 3.39
CA LEU A 54 -4.08 -10.37 2.60
C LEU A 54 -3.13 -9.38 3.29
N ARG A 55 -3.34 -9.13 4.59
CA ARG A 55 -2.48 -8.26 5.40
C ARG A 55 -1.06 -8.79 5.53
N TYR A 56 -0.90 -10.11 5.66
CA TYR A 56 0.40 -10.75 5.68
C TYR A 56 1.14 -10.53 4.35
N HIS A 57 0.48 -10.77 3.21
CA HIS A 57 1.07 -10.53 1.89
C HIS A 57 1.49 -9.08 1.71
N LEU A 58 0.65 -8.12 2.09
CA LEU A 58 1.01 -6.69 2.08
C LEU A 58 2.31 -6.43 2.85
N LYS A 59 2.41 -6.89 4.11
CA LYS A 59 3.60 -6.68 4.94
C LYS A 59 4.84 -7.34 4.35
N MET A 60 4.71 -8.54 3.81
CA MET A 60 5.83 -9.28 3.22
C MET A 60 6.31 -8.66 1.92
N SER A 61 5.40 -8.29 1.02
CA SER A 61 5.72 -7.62 -0.24
C SER A 61 6.37 -6.26 0.00
N LEU A 62 5.85 -5.47 0.96
CA LEU A 62 6.49 -4.22 1.36
C LEU A 62 7.93 -4.44 1.85
N ARG A 63 8.14 -5.41 2.74
CA ARG A 63 9.48 -5.73 3.25
C ARG A 63 10.43 -6.13 2.12
N GLN A 64 9.99 -6.97 1.19
CA GLN A 64 10.79 -7.39 0.03
C GLN A 64 11.14 -6.21 -0.88
N LEU A 65 10.17 -5.33 -1.15
CA LEU A 65 10.39 -4.14 -1.97
C LEU A 65 11.40 -3.19 -1.30
N THR A 66 11.28 -2.93 0.00
CA THR A 66 12.27 -2.13 0.74
C THR A 66 13.66 -2.76 0.71
N GLN A 67 13.76 -4.09 0.89
CA GLN A 67 15.04 -4.79 0.82
C GLN A 67 15.68 -4.70 -0.57
N SER A 68 14.88 -4.79 -1.64
CA SER A 68 15.38 -4.71 -3.03
C SER A 68 16.04 -3.37 -3.36
N VAL A 69 15.60 -2.29 -2.70
CA VAL A 69 16.20 -0.95 -2.87
C VAL A 69 17.62 -0.93 -2.28
N HIS A 70 17.84 -1.63 -1.18
CA HIS A 70 19.14 -1.64 -0.47
C HIS A 70 20.16 -2.60 -1.09
N THR A 71 19.74 -3.66 -1.80
CA THR A 71 20.64 -4.68 -2.36
C THR A 71 21.07 -4.41 -3.79
N THR A 72 20.49 -3.42 -4.47
CA THR A 72 20.80 -3.15 -5.88
C THR A 72 22.17 -2.44 -6.02
N PRO A 73 23.07 -2.90 -6.90
CA PRO A 73 24.38 -2.27 -7.11
C PRO A 73 24.26 -0.78 -7.42
N ARG A 74 25.13 0.05 -6.83
CA ARG A 74 25.10 1.51 -6.97
C ARG A 74 25.18 1.88 -8.46
N ALA A 75 24.08 2.41 -9.02
CA ALA A 75 24.11 2.95 -10.37
C ALA A 75 25.08 4.13 -10.42
N THR A 76 25.89 4.17 -11.47
CA THR A 76 26.87 5.24 -11.71
C THR A 76 26.30 6.36 -12.60
N ASP A 77 25.18 6.09 -13.28
CA ASP A 77 24.49 7.01 -14.17
C ASP A 77 23.17 7.51 -13.54
N ASP A 78 22.97 8.83 -13.54
CA ASP A 78 21.81 9.51 -12.97
C ASP A 78 20.50 9.09 -13.66
N ALA A 79 20.53 8.78 -14.96
CA ALA A 79 19.35 8.28 -15.69
C ALA A 79 18.91 6.90 -15.18
N GLN A 80 19.88 6.03 -14.87
CA GLN A 80 19.61 4.69 -14.32
C GLN A 80 19.10 4.77 -12.88
N ILE A 81 19.60 5.73 -12.08
CA ILE A 81 19.10 5.99 -10.73
C ILE A 81 17.63 6.40 -10.79
N LEU A 82 17.29 7.36 -11.64
CA LEU A 82 15.92 7.86 -11.79
C LEU A 82 14.96 6.76 -12.28
N ALA A 83 15.37 5.98 -13.29
CA ALA A 83 14.57 4.86 -13.79
C ALA A 83 14.26 3.83 -12.68
N ARG A 84 15.23 3.53 -11.81
CA ARG A 84 15.03 2.62 -10.66
C ARG A 84 14.10 3.20 -9.60
N GLN A 85 14.20 4.50 -9.30
CA GLN A 85 13.28 5.16 -8.38
C GLN A 85 11.83 5.02 -8.88
N TRP A 86 11.59 5.32 -10.16
CA TRP A 86 10.27 5.15 -10.76
C TRP A 86 9.80 3.70 -10.80
N GLN A 87 10.70 2.74 -11.07
CA GLN A 87 10.37 1.32 -11.01
C GLN A 87 9.86 0.93 -9.61
N HIS A 88 10.52 1.38 -8.55
CA HIS A 88 10.08 1.11 -7.17
C HIS A 88 8.73 1.75 -6.86
N VAL A 89 8.50 2.99 -7.29
CA VAL A 89 7.19 3.65 -7.16
C VAL A 89 6.10 2.84 -7.85
N HIS A 90 6.34 2.37 -9.08
CA HIS A 90 5.37 1.55 -9.81
C HIS A 90 5.11 0.21 -9.13
N GLN A 91 6.12 -0.44 -8.55
CA GLN A 91 5.95 -1.69 -7.81
C GLN A 91 5.07 -1.49 -6.56
N LEU A 92 5.31 -0.42 -5.80
CA LEU A 92 4.48 -0.06 -4.65
C LEU A 92 3.05 0.26 -5.09
N PHE A 93 2.88 1.01 -6.18
CA PHE A 93 1.57 1.38 -6.68
C PHE A 93 0.78 0.16 -7.19
N PHE A 94 1.45 -0.77 -7.87
CA PHE A 94 0.85 -2.02 -8.30
C PHE A 94 0.38 -2.85 -7.09
N LEU A 95 1.23 -2.98 -6.06
CA LEU A 95 0.85 -3.64 -4.81
C LEU A 95 -0.39 -2.99 -4.19
N LEU A 96 -0.45 -1.66 -4.12
CA LEU A 96 -1.61 -0.94 -3.59
C LEU A 96 -2.89 -1.30 -4.34
N ARG A 97 -2.84 -1.30 -5.67
CA ARG A 97 -4.00 -1.67 -6.51
C ARG A 97 -4.43 -3.11 -6.29
N GLN A 98 -3.49 -4.04 -6.10
CA GLN A 98 -3.81 -5.43 -5.81
C GLN A 98 -4.50 -5.57 -4.44
N ILE A 99 -4.00 -4.88 -3.42
CA ILE A 99 -4.62 -4.88 -2.09
C ILE A 99 -6.03 -4.28 -2.14
N ASP A 100 -6.21 -3.14 -2.81
CA ASP A 100 -7.52 -2.50 -2.95
C ASP A 100 -8.50 -3.41 -3.71
N ALA A 101 -8.06 -4.09 -4.79
CA ALA A 101 -8.91 -5.02 -5.53
C ALA A 101 -9.36 -6.21 -4.68
N GLU A 102 -8.44 -6.87 -3.96
CA GLU A 102 -8.78 -8.01 -3.11
C GLU A 102 -9.60 -7.62 -1.88
N PHE A 103 -9.33 -6.44 -1.31
CA PHE A 103 -10.12 -5.91 -0.20
C PHE A 103 -11.55 -5.54 -0.62
N ASN A 104 -11.73 -4.96 -1.81
CA ASN A 104 -13.05 -4.70 -2.37
C ASN A 104 -13.83 -6.00 -2.60
N ARG A 105 -13.19 -7.02 -3.19
CA ARG A 105 -13.81 -8.36 -3.32
C ARG A 105 -14.24 -8.93 -1.98
N ALA A 106 -13.37 -8.87 -0.96
CA ALA A 106 -13.72 -9.34 0.39
C ALA A 106 -14.91 -8.55 0.99
N THR A 107 -15.00 -7.25 0.69
CA THR A 107 -16.11 -6.39 1.13
C THR A 107 -17.41 -6.75 0.41
N ASP A 108 -17.35 -7.07 -0.88
CA ASP A 108 -18.52 -7.51 -1.64
C ASP A 108 -19.07 -8.85 -1.12
N ASP A 109 -18.16 -9.75 -0.72
CA ASP A 109 -18.45 -11.10 -0.22
C ASP A 109 -18.96 -11.14 1.24
N SER A 110 -18.80 -10.08 2.05
CA SER A 110 -19.23 -10.05 3.46
C SER A 110 -20.09 -8.83 3.77
N ALA A 111 -21.39 -9.06 3.98
CA ALA A 111 -22.32 -8.02 4.38
C ALA A 111 -21.96 -7.39 5.73
N THR A 112 -21.45 -8.18 6.67
CA THR A 112 -20.96 -7.72 7.98
C THR A 112 -19.82 -6.73 7.82
N LEU A 113 -18.80 -7.11 7.03
CA LEU A 113 -17.65 -6.25 6.74
C LEU A 113 -18.07 -4.95 6.05
N ARG A 114 -18.89 -5.06 4.99
CA ARG A 114 -19.39 -3.91 4.24
C ARG A 114 -20.16 -2.95 5.14
N THR A 115 -21.09 -3.46 5.93
CA THR A 115 -21.90 -2.64 6.84
C THR A 115 -21.00 -1.93 7.84
N TRP A 116 -20.08 -2.66 8.48
CA TRP A 116 -19.14 -2.05 9.41
C TRP A 116 -18.28 -0.96 8.75
N LEU A 117 -17.72 -1.21 7.57
CA LEU A 117 -16.94 -0.21 6.84
C LEU A 117 -17.75 1.06 6.52
N THR A 118 -19.02 0.94 6.15
CA THR A 118 -19.88 2.12 5.91
C THR A 118 -20.07 2.96 7.17
N THR A 119 -20.14 2.34 8.36
CA THR A 119 -20.19 3.09 9.64
C THR A 119 -18.88 3.82 9.95
N GLN A 120 -17.74 3.24 9.53
CA GLN A 120 -16.41 3.84 9.70
C GLN A 120 -16.09 4.91 8.63
N ASN A 121 -16.69 4.81 7.44
CA ASN A 121 -16.49 5.74 6.31
C ASN A 121 -17.00 7.15 6.58
N SER A 122 -17.75 7.38 7.66
CA SER A 122 -18.02 8.72 8.19
C SER A 122 -16.75 9.45 8.66
N ARG A 123 -15.61 8.76 8.83
CA ARG A 123 -14.37 9.35 9.37
C ARG A 123 -13.09 9.24 8.55
N VAL A 124 -12.91 8.30 7.60
CA VAL A 124 -11.52 8.02 7.10
C VAL A 124 -11.36 7.63 5.61
N TYR A 125 -12.43 7.46 4.83
CA TYR A 125 -12.32 6.77 3.52
C TYR A 125 -12.70 7.66 2.34
N ARG A 126 -11.94 8.73 2.10
CA ARG A 126 -11.77 9.23 0.74
C ARG A 126 -10.41 8.76 0.27
N SER A 127 -10.44 7.83 -0.69
CA SER A 127 -9.28 7.41 -1.46
C SER A 127 -8.54 8.65 -1.95
N ALA A 128 -7.31 8.87 -1.46
CA ALA A 128 -6.43 9.96 -1.89
C ALA A 128 -5.85 9.73 -3.30
N LEU A 129 -6.55 9.00 -4.17
CA LEU A 129 -6.20 8.78 -5.58
C LEU A 129 -6.66 9.91 -6.51
N ILE A 130 -7.13 11.05 -5.98
CA ILE A 130 -7.65 12.16 -6.80
C ILE A 130 -6.55 13.13 -7.28
N HIS A 131 -5.29 13.01 -6.85
CA HIS A 131 -4.27 14.05 -7.13
C HIS A 131 -3.01 13.61 -7.89
N LEU A 132 -3.08 12.55 -8.71
CA LEU A 132 -1.95 12.15 -9.56
C LEU A 132 -2.20 12.28 -11.08
N ASN A 133 -3.23 13.04 -11.49
CA ASN A 133 -3.43 13.44 -12.89
C ASN A 133 -3.20 14.94 -13.05
#